data_AF-A0A7Y7AFF9-F1
#
_entry.id   AF-A0A7Y7AFF9-F1
#
_cell.length_a   1.000
_cell.length_b   1.000
_cell.length_c   1.000
_cell.angle_alpha   90.00
_cell.angle_beta   90.00
_cell.angle_gamma   90.00
#
_symmetry.space_group_name_H-M   'P 1'
#
loop_
_entity.id
_entity.type
_entity.pdbx_description
1 polymer ?
#
loop_
_entity_poly.entity_id
_entity_poly.type
_entity_poly.pdbx_seq_one_letter_code
_entity_poly.pdbx_strand_id
1 'polypeptide(L)'
;MKSKLTPVTLIITAIIIVLGYFAYTNYIVPFYLNNSEQTKEIDLKKDHKLILVPTEKQKNISSLEFEIIGESNQNVSILTYDSAQKNIQRVTIKKGEIEHVNFLNWSSDTCFMDISTDGNAKGNLTLNYRFIGSN
;
A
#
# COMPACT_ATOMS: atom_id res chain seq x y z
N MET A 1 -17.16 -28.83 38.21
CA MET A 1 -16.97 -29.97 37.28
C MET A 1 -15.81 -29.66 36.35
N LYS A 2 -14.69 -30.39 36.42
CA LYS A 2 -13.61 -30.26 35.44
C LYS A 2 -14.05 -30.97 34.16
N SER A 3 -14.31 -30.20 33.10
CA SER A 3 -14.56 -30.75 31.76
C SER A 3 -13.37 -31.62 31.37
N LYS A 4 -13.58 -32.93 31.23
CA LYS A 4 -12.56 -33.83 30.70
C LYS A 4 -12.49 -33.55 29.20
N LEU A 5 -11.46 -32.83 28.75
CA LEU A 5 -11.17 -32.68 27.33
C LEU A 5 -11.05 -34.08 26.72
N THR A 6 -11.98 -34.42 25.85
CA THR A 6 -12.02 -35.72 25.16
C THR A 6 -10.78 -35.83 24.28
N PRO A 7 -10.07 -36.97 24.20
CA PRO A 7 -8.87 -37.11 23.38
C PRO A 7 -9.02 -36.64 21.93
N VAL A 8 -10.23 -36.75 21.37
CA VAL A 8 -10.62 -36.22 20.06
C VAL A 8 -10.44 -34.69 19.98
N THR A 9 -10.82 -33.95 21.01
CA THR A 9 -10.64 -32.48 21.04
C THR A 9 -9.17 -32.09 21.02
N LEU A 10 -8.30 -32.82 21.73
CA LEU A 10 -6.86 -32.58 21.70
C LEU A 10 -6.25 -32.82 20.31
N ILE A 11 -6.68 -33.89 19.63
CA ILE A 11 -6.22 -34.21 18.27
C ILE A 11 -6.67 -33.12 17.29
N ILE A 12 -7.94 -32.71 17.34
CA ILE A 12 -8.46 -31.65 16.47
C ILE A 12 -7.73 -30.32 16.73
N THR A 13 -7.51 -29.94 17.99
CA THR A 13 -6.75 -28.74 18.33
C THR A 13 -5.32 -28.80 17.78
N ALA A 14 -4.64 -29.94 17.90
CA ALA A 14 -3.29 -30.11 17.35
C ALA A 14 -3.29 -29.94 15.81
N ILE A 15 -4.27 -30.51 15.11
CA ILE A 15 -4.42 -30.34 13.65
C ILE A 15 -4.64 -28.88 13.28
N ILE A 16 -5.52 -28.15 13.99
CA ILE A 16 -5.78 -26.73 13.73
C ILE A 16 -4.50 -25.90 13.92
N ILE A 17 -3.72 -26.16 14.96
CA ILE A 17 -2.47 -25.45 15.22
C ILE A 17 -1.47 -25.71 14.08
N VAL A 18 -1.32 -26.97 13.64
CA VAL A 18 -0.41 -27.33 12.55
C VAL A 18 -0.85 -26.68 11.23
N LEU A 19 -2.14 -26.71 10.90
CA LEU A 19 -2.68 -26.06 9.72
C LEU A 19 -2.52 -24.54 9.78
N GLY A 20 -2.75 -23.93 10.93
CA GLY A 20 -2.54 -22.50 11.16
C GLY A 20 -1.09 -22.10 10.97
N TYR A 21 -0.15 -22.90 11.51
CA TYR A 21 1.29 -22.69 11.32
C TYR A 21 1.70 -22.82 9.85
N PHE A 22 1.19 -23.84 9.15
CA PHE A 22 1.45 -24.05 7.73
C PHE A 22 0.91 -22.90 6.88
N ALA A 23 -0.34 -22.46 7.15
CA ALA A 23 -0.96 -21.33 6.48
C ALA A 23 -0.17 -20.03 6.71
N TYR A 24 0.24 -19.79 7.96
CA TYR A 24 1.02 -18.61 8.34
C TYR A 24 2.35 -18.54 7.61
N THR A 25 3.12 -19.63 7.63
CA THR A 25 4.48 -19.68 7.06
C THR A 25 4.50 -19.68 5.54
N ASN A 26 3.55 -20.34 4.88
CA ASN A 26 3.58 -20.50 3.42
C ASN A 26 2.75 -19.46 2.65
N TYR A 27 1.77 -18.82 3.29
CA TYR A 27 0.86 -17.90 2.60
C TYR A 27 0.86 -16.52 3.23
N ILE A 28 0.62 -16.40 4.54
CA ILE A 28 0.45 -15.10 5.21
C ILE A 28 1.77 -14.34 5.21
N VAL A 29 2.83 -14.90 5.81
CA VAL A 29 4.14 -14.23 5.92
C VAL A 29 4.71 -13.85 4.55
N PRO A 30 4.76 -14.75 3.55
CA PRO A 30 5.25 -14.37 2.23
C PRO A 30 4.43 -13.26 1.59
N PHE A 31 3.10 -13.29 1.70
CA PHE A 31 2.25 -12.25 1.14
C PHE A 31 2.56 -10.86 1.73
N TYR A 32 2.73 -10.76 3.06
CA TYR A 32 3.08 -9.49 3.70
C TYR A 32 4.50 -9.03 3.36
N LEU A 33 5.49 -9.93 3.42
CA LEU A 33 6.88 -9.59 3.14
C LEU A 33 7.08 -9.18 1.67
N ASN A 34 6.36 -9.82 0.75
CA ASN A 34 6.44 -9.51 -0.67
C ASN A 34 5.72 -8.20 -1.03
N ASN A 35 4.72 -7.78 -0.28
CA ASN A 35 4.00 -6.52 -0.52
C ASN A 35 4.36 -5.46 0.53
N SER A 36 5.66 -5.36 0.81
CA SER A 36 6.18 -4.42 1.81
C SER A 36 5.91 -2.97 1.41
N GLU A 37 5.51 -2.19 2.40
CA GLU A 37 5.29 -0.76 2.25
C GLU A 37 6.61 0.00 2.10
N GLN A 38 6.57 1.05 1.29
CA GLN A 38 7.67 1.97 1.05
C GLN A 38 7.19 3.40 1.32
N THR A 39 8.05 4.22 1.92
CA THR A 39 7.69 5.59 2.32
C THR A 39 8.52 6.63 1.58
N LYS A 40 7.88 7.73 1.18
CA LYS A 40 8.53 8.93 0.63
C LYS A 40 8.00 10.18 1.33
N GLU A 41 8.91 11.08 1.67
CA GLU A 41 8.56 12.39 2.19
C GLU A 41 8.45 13.43 1.07
N ILE A 42 7.44 14.30 1.15
CA ILE A 42 7.11 15.28 0.13
C ILE A 42 6.94 16.65 0.82
N ASP A 43 7.82 17.60 0.50
CA ASP A 43 7.67 19.01 0.92
C ASP A 43 6.83 19.78 -0.13
N LEU A 44 5.64 20.24 0.25
CA LEU A 44 4.69 20.88 -0.68
C LEU A 44 5.10 22.25 -1.20
N LYS A 45 6.26 22.79 -0.82
CA LYS A 45 6.77 24.06 -1.36
C LYS A 45 7.06 24.03 -2.87
N LYS A 46 7.11 22.85 -3.48
CA LYS A 46 7.32 22.65 -4.92
C LYS A 46 6.50 21.47 -5.42
N ASP A 47 6.23 21.47 -6.71
CA ASP A 47 5.66 20.29 -7.37
C ASP A 47 6.67 19.15 -7.36
N HIS A 48 6.17 17.91 -7.24
CA HIS A 48 6.98 16.72 -7.24
C HIS A 48 6.55 15.76 -8.34
N LYS A 49 7.56 15.15 -8.97
CA LYS A 49 7.38 14.02 -9.87
C LYS A 49 8.08 12.82 -9.25
N LEU A 50 7.29 11.86 -8.80
CA LEU A 50 7.77 10.66 -8.13
C LEU A 50 7.70 9.50 -9.10
N ILE A 51 8.75 8.68 -9.07
CA ILE A 51 8.75 7.36 -9.69
C ILE A 51 8.62 6.34 -8.56
N LEU A 52 7.53 5.59 -8.58
CA LEU A 52 7.24 4.51 -7.64
C LEU A 52 7.54 3.18 -8.34
N VAL A 53 8.32 2.34 -7.67
CA VAL A 53 8.72 1.03 -8.17
C VAL A 53 8.38 -0.05 -7.13
N PRO A 54 8.02 -1.25 -7.56
CA PRO A 54 7.81 -2.40 -6.67
C PRO A 54 9.13 -2.80 -6.02
N THR A 55 9.04 -3.58 -4.95
CA THR A 55 10.22 -4.19 -4.35
C THR A 55 10.79 -5.27 -5.29
N GLU A 56 12.10 -5.51 -5.25
CA GLU A 56 12.82 -6.37 -6.22
C GLU A 56 12.26 -7.80 -6.37
N LYS A 57 11.52 -8.29 -5.36
CA LYS A 57 10.99 -9.66 -5.35
C LYS A 57 9.59 -9.77 -5.96
N GLN A 58 8.88 -8.65 -6.16
CA GLN A 58 7.50 -8.67 -6.62
C GLN A 58 7.40 -8.95 -8.11
N LYS A 59 6.48 -9.86 -8.45
CA LYS A 59 6.05 -10.13 -9.83
C LYS A 59 4.54 -9.98 -9.92
N ASN A 60 4.00 -10.15 -11.14
CA ASN A 60 2.56 -10.24 -11.40
C ASN A 60 1.74 -9.18 -10.64
N ILE A 61 2.14 -7.91 -10.77
CA ILE A 61 1.50 -6.79 -10.09
C ILE A 61 0.04 -6.71 -10.54
N SER A 62 -0.87 -6.61 -9.58
CA SER A 62 -2.31 -6.49 -9.82
C SER A 62 -2.90 -5.17 -9.32
N SER A 63 -2.26 -4.55 -8.33
CA SER A 63 -2.69 -3.24 -7.84
C SER A 63 -1.54 -2.43 -7.25
N LEU A 64 -1.80 -1.13 -7.09
CA LEU A 64 -0.99 -0.18 -6.36
C LEU A 64 -1.87 0.44 -5.29
N GLU A 65 -1.44 0.33 -4.05
CA GLU A 65 -2.05 1.03 -2.92
C GLU A 65 -1.11 2.15 -2.50
N PHE A 66 -1.67 3.32 -2.23
CA PHE A 66 -0.93 4.38 -1.60
C PHE A 66 -1.78 5.12 -0.58
N GLU A 67 -1.11 5.56 0.46
CA GLU A 67 -1.64 6.36 1.54
C GLU A 67 -0.82 7.65 1.63
N ILE A 68 -1.51 8.77 1.76
CA ILE A 68 -0.90 10.08 1.94
C ILE A 68 -1.38 10.62 3.28
N ILE A 69 -0.42 10.93 4.15
CA ILE A 69 -0.64 11.47 5.48
C ILE A 69 0.12 12.78 5.64
N GLY A 70 -0.49 13.79 6.24
CA GLY A 70 0.22 15.02 6.62
C GLY A 70 -0.70 16.21 6.75
N GLU A 71 -0.16 17.39 6.50
CA GLU A 71 -0.94 18.63 6.52
C GLU A 71 -0.66 19.44 5.25
N SER A 72 -1.68 20.06 4.70
CA SER A 72 -1.54 21.03 3.61
C SER A 72 -2.48 22.20 3.81
N ASN A 73 -1.99 23.41 3.61
CA ASN A 73 -2.83 24.60 3.56
C ASN A 73 -3.59 24.76 2.22
N GLN A 74 -3.30 23.94 1.21
CA GLN A 74 -3.92 23.94 -0.11
C GLN A 74 -4.43 22.56 -0.51
N ASN A 75 -5.32 22.51 -1.49
CA ASN A 75 -5.73 21.23 -2.06
C ASN A 75 -4.53 20.61 -2.79
N VAL A 76 -4.41 19.29 -2.68
CA VAL A 76 -3.31 18.53 -3.27
C VAL A 76 -3.88 17.72 -4.42
N SER A 77 -3.39 17.94 -5.64
CA SER A 77 -3.74 17.12 -6.80
C SER A 77 -2.65 16.09 -7.03
N ILE A 78 -3.08 14.84 -7.22
CA ILE A 78 -2.22 13.69 -7.47
C ILE A 78 -2.66 13.10 -8.79
N LEU A 79 -1.72 12.97 -9.72
CA LEU A 79 -1.91 12.33 -11.01
C LEU A 79 -1.00 11.12 -11.07
N THR A 80 -1.57 9.93 -11.18
CA THR A 80 -0.83 8.68 -11.41
C THR A 80 -0.95 8.26 -12.86
N TYR A 81 0.16 7.78 -13.44
CA TYR A 81 0.20 7.27 -14.81
C TYR A 81 1.29 6.23 -15.03
N ASP A 82 1.07 5.30 -15.95
CA ASP A 82 2.06 4.33 -16.40
C ASP A 82 2.95 4.95 -17.49
N SER A 83 4.06 4.28 -17.83
CA SER A 83 5.01 4.76 -18.85
C SER A 83 4.36 4.98 -20.22
N ALA A 84 3.35 4.17 -20.54
CA ALA A 84 2.58 4.26 -21.78
C ALA A 84 1.42 5.26 -21.73
N GLN A 85 1.16 5.89 -20.57
CA GLN A 85 0.03 6.79 -20.32
C GLN A 85 -1.35 6.19 -20.67
N LYS A 86 -1.51 4.88 -20.54
CA LYS A 86 -2.77 4.16 -20.76
C LYS A 86 -3.61 4.06 -19.49
N ASN A 87 -2.99 4.11 -18.32
CA ASN A 87 -3.69 4.10 -17.03
C ASN A 87 -3.42 5.41 -16.31
N ILE A 88 -4.24 6.42 -16.57
CA ILE A 88 -4.13 7.75 -15.95
C ILE A 88 -5.25 7.91 -14.94
N GLN A 89 -4.90 8.23 -13.69
CA GLN A 89 -5.89 8.53 -12.65
C GLN A 89 -5.52 9.81 -11.93
N ARG A 90 -6.54 10.61 -11.60
CA ARG A 90 -6.36 11.86 -10.87
C ARG A 90 -7.22 11.86 -9.63
N VAL A 91 -6.64 12.24 -8.51
CA VAL A 91 -7.34 12.51 -7.26
C VAL A 91 -6.95 13.89 -6.75
N THR A 92 -7.92 14.60 -6.19
CA THR A 92 -7.69 15.86 -5.49
C THR A 92 -8.10 15.68 -4.03
N ILE A 93 -7.13 15.85 -3.14
CA ILE A 93 -7.32 15.81 -1.70
C ILE A 93 -7.55 17.23 -1.20
N LYS A 94 -8.55 17.40 -0.34
CA LYS A 94 -8.90 18.70 0.25
C LYS A 94 -7.82 19.12 1.26
N LYS A 95 -7.54 20.42 1.31
CA LYS A 95 -6.67 21.04 2.32
C LYS A 95 -7.07 20.74 3.76
N GLY A 96 -6.10 20.80 4.67
CA GLY A 96 -6.22 20.54 6.10
C GLY A 96 -5.28 19.42 6.54
N GLU A 97 -5.69 18.71 7.58
CA GLU A 97 -5.13 17.41 7.94
C GLU A 97 -5.55 16.39 6.87
N ILE A 98 -4.55 15.70 6.33
CA ILE A 98 -4.70 14.75 5.24
C ILE A 98 -4.41 13.36 5.78
N GLU A 99 -5.40 12.49 5.62
CA GLU A 99 -5.29 11.03 5.77
C GLU A 99 -6.11 10.44 4.62
N HIS A 100 -5.43 10.04 3.54
CA HIS A 100 -6.08 9.58 2.32
C HIS A 100 -5.45 8.31 1.80
N VAL A 101 -6.24 7.26 1.70
CA VAL A 101 -5.85 5.97 1.12
C VAL A 101 -6.52 5.79 -0.25
N ASN A 102 -5.76 5.28 -1.21
CA ASN A 102 -6.26 4.98 -2.54
C ASN A 102 -5.74 3.63 -3.04
N PHE A 103 -6.60 2.92 -3.76
CA PHE A 103 -6.36 1.62 -4.35
C PHE A 103 -6.58 1.67 -5.85
N LEU A 104 -5.50 1.47 -6.61
CA LEU A 104 -5.52 1.49 -8.06
C LEU A 104 -5.39 0.06 -8.61
N ASN A 105 -6.24 -0.31 -9.57
CA ASN A 105 -5.95 -1.45 -10.44
C ASN A 105 -4.73 -1.10 -11.30
N TRP A 106 -3.62 -1.81 -11.07
CA TRP A 106 -2.31 -1.46 -11.61
C TRP A 106 -1.55 -2.72 -11.99
N SER A 107 -1.02 -2.77 -13.21
CA SER A 107 -0.29 -3.95 -13.69
C SER A 107 1.13 -3.65 -14.19
N SER A 108 1.53 -2.38 -14.21
CA SER A 108 2.86 -1.97 -14.62
C SER A 108 3.86 -2.08 -13.48
N ASP A 109 5.12 -2.33 -13.82
CA ASP A 109 6.27 -2.37 -12.91
C ASP A 109 6.74 -0.99 -12.45
N THR A 110 6.10 0.07 -12.93
CA THR A 110 6.42 1.45 -12.58
C THR A 110 5.12 2.25 -12.51
N CYS A 111 5.03 3.15 -11.53
CA CYS A 111 4.01 4.19 -11.49
C CYS A 111 4.69 5.56 -11.40
N PHE A 112 4.35 6.44 -12.33
CA PHE A 112 4.69 7.85 -12.23
C PHE A 112 3.59 8.55 -11.46
N MET A 113 3.97 9.40 -10.50
CA MET A 113 3.05 10.14 -9.65
C MET A 113 3.48 11.60 -9.63
N ASP A 114 2.66 12.45 -10.23
CA ASP A 114 2.81 13.90 -10.16
C ASP A 114 1.95 14.42 -9.00
N ILE A 115 2.58 15.16 -8.10
CA ILE A 115 1.93 15.80 -6.94
C ILE A 115 2.11 17.30 -7.09
N SER A 116 0.98 18.00 -7.17
CA SER A 116 0.94 19.45 -7.37
C SER A 116 -0.09 20.10 -6.45
N THR A 117 0.13 21.37 -6.14
CA THR A 117 -0.77 22.18 -5.33
C THR A 117 -1.03 23.53 -5.97
N ASP A 118 -2.20 24.10 -5.73
CA ASP A 118 -2.51 25.43 -6.25
C ASP A 118 -1.82 26.53 -5.41
N GLY A 119 -0.80 27.19 -5.98
CA GLY A 119 -0.14 28.37 -5.39
C GLY A 119 0.99 28.07 -4.41
N ASN A 120 1.17 28.94 -3.39
CA ASN A 120 2.23 28.82 -2.38
C ASN A 120 1.85 27.85 -1.27
N ALA A 121 1.79 26.56 -1.59
CA ALA A 121 1.50 25.53 -0.60
C ALA A 121 2.60 25.41 0.45
N LYS A 122 2.18 25.08 1.66
CA LYS A 122 3.02 24.79 2.82
C LYS A 122 2.49 23.54 3.48
N GLY A 123 3.42 22.69 3.91
CA GLY A 123 3.12 21.43 4.56
C GLY A 123 4.07 20.34 4.12
N ASN A 124 4.07 19.25 4.88
CA ASN A 124 4.83 18.04 4.57
C ASN A 124 3.83 16.90 4.47
N LEU A 125 3.97 16.10 3.42
CA LEU A 125 3.22 14.86 3.25
C LEU A 125 4.17 13.68 3.33
N THR A 126 3.65 12.59 3.89
CA THR A 126 4.25 11.26 3.87
C THR A 126 3.42 10.42 2.91
N LEU A 127 4.05 9.91 1.86
CA LEU A 127 3.48 8.96 0.93
C LEU A 127 3.96 7.56 1.31
N ASN A 128 3.06 6.76 1.85
CA ASN A 128 3.24 5.32 1.98
C ASN A 128 2.67 4.65 0.74
N TYR A 129 3.39 3.72 0.14
CA TYR A 129 2.90 2.99 -1.03
C TYR A 129 3.38 1.55 -1.04
N ARG A 130 2.56 0.67 -1.60
CA ARG A 130 2.92 -0.71 -1.89
C ARG A 130 2.30 -1.15 -3.19
N PHE A 131 3.10 -1.81 -4.00
CA PHE A 131 2.55 -2.63 -5.07
C PHE A 131 1.99 -3.89 -4.44
N ILE A 132 0.89 -4.41 -4.98
CA ILE A 132 0.32 -5.69 -4.59
C ILE A 132 0.49 -6.64 -5.78
N GLY A 133 1.16 -7.75 -5.54
CA GLY A 133 1.43 -8.76 -6.56
C GLY A 133 1.74 -10.11 -5.95
N SER A 134 2.01 -11.07 -6.82
CA SER A 134 2.43 -12.43 -6.45
C SER A 134 3.81 -12.71 -6.99
N ASN A 135 4.64 -13.44 -6.23
CA ASN A 135 5.97 -13.84 -6.69
C ASN A 135 5.93 -15.01 -7.70
#